data_AF-A0A7X1ZB67-F1
#
_entry.id   AF-A0A7X1ZB67-F1
#
_cell.length_a   1.000
_cell.length_b   1.000
_cell.length_c   1.000
_cell.angle_alpha   90.00
_cell.angle_beta   90.00
_cell.angle_gamma   90.00
#
_symmetry.space_group_name_H-M   'P 1'
#
loop_
_entity.id
_entity.type
_entity.pdbx_description
1 polymer ?
#
loop_
_entity_poly.entity_id
_entity_poly.type
_entity_poly.pdbx_seq_one_letter_code
_entity_poly.pdbx_strand_id
1 'polypeptide(L)'
;MRVLAAVLLLVPLVASCYVPDDFLVEVRINREGDFGLTYKGTLTWAPLWTDIAQGTLSEDEIAEKVENIRSDLVRYSGFKQVEHEGAGRFRVFYEATGHVEGDESYYFLRSNARVIAIISRADGLMIVRTHGITDDNKARLLAAGMDTRGKMRVATNANVLQHNAQDRQTGPGGFTYYDWTVRSVTDDAPRIVMAR
;
A
#
# COMPACT_ATOMS: atom_id res chain seq x y z
N MET A 1 42.17 13.43 27.91
CA MET A 1 40.73 13.64 27.69
C MET A 1 40.42 13.48 26.21
N ARG A 2 39.81 12.37 25.80
CA ARG A 2 39.33 12.16 24.43
C ARG A 2 37.83 12.42 24.44
N VAL A 3 37.41 13.47 23.75
CA VAL A 3 36.00 13.84 23.57
C VAL A 3 35.38 12.80 22.64
N LEU A 4 34.49 11.95 23.16
CA LEU A 4 33.63 11.11 22.33
C LEU A 4 32.52 12.01 21.76
N ALA A 5 32.67 12.37 20.48
CA ALA A 5 31.58 12.97 19.72
C ALA A 5 30.54 11.87 19.42
N ALA A 6 29.41 11.90 20.11
CA ALA A 6 28.26 11.10 19.78
C ALA A 6 27.65 11.63 18.48
N VAL A 7 27.94 10.95 17.37
CA VAL A 7 27.24 11.17 16.10
C VAL A 7 25.82 10.64 16.27
N LEU A 8 24.88 11.55 16.50
CA LEU A 8 23.45 11.26 16.45
C LEU A 8 23.11 10.92 14.98
N LEU A 9 23.15 9.64 14.64
CA LEU A 9 22.59 9.14 13.39
C LEU A 9 21.08 9.38 13.46
N LEU A 10 20.64 10.50 12.89
CA LEU A 10 19.24 10.76 12.59
C LEU A 10 18.83 9.76 11.50
N VAL A 11 18.42 8.55 11.91
CA VAL A 11 17.86 7.57 11.00
C VAL A 11 16.56 8.18 10.47
N PRO A 12 16.46 8.49 9.16
CA PRO A 12 15.18 8.95 8.62
C PRO A 12 14.20 7.80 8.84
N LEU A 13 13.20 8.04 9.70
CA LEU A 13 12.06 7.14 9.85
C LEU A 13 11.42 7.05 8.46
N VAL A 14 11.60 5.92 7.80
CA VAL A 14 11.00 5.63 6.51
C VAL A 14 9.50 5.49 6.73
N ALA A 15 8.77 6.61 6.73
CA ALA A 15 7.35 6.59 6.49
C ALA A 15 7.12 5.91 5.13
N SER A 16 6.07 5.10 5.01
CA SER A 16 5.60 4.67 3.69
C SER A 16 5.47 5.92 2.83
N CYS A 17 6.25 6.01 1.76
CA CYS A 17 6.34 7.26 1.02
C CYS A 17 5.05 7.57 0.24
N TYR A 18 4.23 6.54 -0.04
CA TYR A 18 2.91 6.69 -0.62
C TYR A 18 1.82 6.50 0.43
N VAL A 19 0.86 7.42 0.41
CA VAL A 19 -0.39 7.35 1.17
C VAL A 19 -1.53 7.09 0.17
N PRO A 20 -2.20 5.94 0.24
CA PRO A 20 -3.33 5.64 -0.64
C PRO A 20 -4.59 6.38 -0.15
N ASP A 21 -5.40 6.91 -1.07
CA ASP A 21 -6.72 7.49 -0.75
C ASP A 21 -7.69 7.28 -1.91
N ASP A 22 -8.99 7.40 -1.62
CA ASP A 22 -10.11 7.14 -2.54
C ASP A 22 -9.86 5.90 -3.41
N PHE A 23 -9.56 4.77 -2.76
CA PHE A 23 -9.15 3.55 -3.45
C PHE A 23 -10.20 2.44 -3.44
N LEU A 24 -10.14 1.60 -4.47
CA LEU A 24 -10.80 0.32 -4.59
C LEU A 24 -9.76 -0.73 -4.92
N VAL A 25 -9.68 -1.76 -4.10
CA VAL A 25 -8.72 -2.86 -4.22
C VAL A 25 -9.44 -4.18 -4.22
N GLU A 26 -9.05 -5.06 -5.14
CA GLU A 26 -9.40 -6.47 -5.10
C GLU A 26 -8.14 -7.32 -5.21
N VAL A 27 -7.96 -8.24 -4.26
CA VAL A 27 -6.99 -9.33 -4.33
C VAL A 27 -7.77 -10.63 -4.46
N ARG A 28 -7.62 -11.30 -5.59
CA ARG A 28 -8.12 -12.66 -5.79
C ARG A 28 -6.93 -13.59 -5.60
N ILE A 29 -6.99 -14.53 -4.67
CA ILE A 29 -5.91 -15.49 -4.42
C ILE A 29 -6.50 -16.88 -4.15
N ASN A 30 -6.04 -17.88 -4.89
CA ASN A 30 -6.47 -19.26 -4.68
C ASN A 30 -5.61 -19.99 -3.64
N ARG A 31 -5.99 -21.21 -3.27
CA ARG A 31 -5.24 -22.07 -2.35
C ARG A 31 -3.85 -22.46 -2.88
N GLU A 32 -3.66 -22.44 -4.20
CA GLU A 32 -2.38 -22.75 -4.84
C GLU A 32 -1.38 -21.59 -4.74
N GLY A 33 -1.85 -20.35 -4.50
CA GLY A 33 -1.02 -19.15 -4.42
C GLY A 33 -1.03 -18.30 -5.69
N ASP A 34 -1.79 -18.69 -6.72
CA ASP A 34 -2.06 -17.83 -7.88
C ASP A 34 -2.92 -16.65 -7.44
N PHE A 35 -2.52 -15.46 -7.87
CA PHE A 35 -3.23 -14.25 -7.52
C PHE A 35 -3.45 -13.31 -8.71
N GLY A 36 -4.53 -12.53 -8.60
CA GLY A 36 -4.77 -11.31 -9.33
C GLY A 36 -4.95 -10.14 -8.35
N LEU A 37 -4.30 -9.03 -8.62
CA LEU A 37 -4.41 -7.78 -7.87
C LEU A 37 -4.90 -6.67 -8.82
N THR A 38 -5.96 -6.00 -8.42
CA THR A 38 -6.40 -4.75 -9.03
C THR A 38 -6.43 -3.64 -7.98
N TYR A 39 -5.87 -2.48 -8.33
CA TYR A 39 -5.95 -1.26 -7.53
C TYR A 39 -6.39 -0.10 -8.43
N LYS A 40 -7.41 0.63 -7.99
CA LYS A 40 -7.80 1.92 -8.57
C LYS A 40 -7.89 2.93 -7.44
N GLY A 41 -7.19 4.05 -7.53
CA GLY A 41 -7.23 5.04 -6.46
C GLY A 41 -6.17 6.12 -6.62
N THR A 42 -6.00 6.94 -5.59
CA THR A 42 -4.97 7.98 -5.56
C THR A 42 -3.81 7.50 -4.71
N LEU A 43 -2.60 7.73 -5.20
CA LEU A 43 -1.36 7.61 -4.43
C LEU A 43 -0.80 9.02 -4.24
N THR A 44 -0.66 9.43 -2.99
CA THR A 44 -0.03 10.71 -2.64
C THR A 44 1.39 10.46 -2.18
N TRP A 45 2.38 11.11 -2.81
CA TRP A 45 3.76 11.08 -2.34
C TRP A 45 3.92 12.05 -1.15
N ALA A 46 3.88 11.51 0.06
CA ALA A 46 3.83 12.28 1.31
C ALA A 46 4.95 13.33 1.46
N PRO A 47 6.22 13.06 1.07
CA PRO A 47 7.27 14.08 1.14
C PRO A 47 6.97 15.31 0.26
N LEU A 48 6.58 15.11 -1.01
CA LEU A 48 6.29 16.23 -1.92
C LEU A 48 5.04 16.99 -1.48
N TRP A 49 4.01 16.28 -1.03
CA TRP A 49 2.82 16.92 -0.45
C TRP A 49 3.18 17.86 0.70
N THR A 50 4.06 17.40 1.60
CA THR A 50 4.50 18.17 2.76
C THR A 50 5.35 19.38 2.35
N ASP A 51 6.31 19.20 1.45
CA ASP A 51 7.17 20.28 0.95
C ASP A 51 6.33 21.39 0.27
N ILE A 52 5.33 21.00 -0.53
CA ILE A 52 4.40 21.94 -1.18
C ILE A 52 3.58 22.69 -0.13
N ALA A 53 3.02 21.98 0.85
CA ALA A 53 2.21 22.61 1.92
C ALA A 53 3.03 23.60 2.77
N GLN A 54 4.33 23.38 2.91
CA GLN A 54 5.25 24.28 3.62
C GLN A 54 5.76 25.43 2.74
N GLY A 55 5.49 25.43 1.43
CA GLY A 55 5.97 26.45 0.50
C GLY A 55 7.49 26.44 0.31
N THR A 56 8.14 25.28 0.50
CA THR A 56 9.60 25.16 0.42
C THR A 56 10.13 24.95 -1.00
N LEU A 57 9.23 24.79 -1.99
CA LEU A 57 9.56 24.51 -3.38
C LEU A 57 8.94 25.56 -4.31
N SER A 58 9.69 25.94 -5.34
CA SER A 58 9.18 26.69 -6.50
C SER A 58 8.31 25.83 -7.40
N GLU A 59 7.53 26.46 -8.28
CA GLU A 59 6.66 25.75 -9.24
C GLU A 59 7.46 24.83 -10.17
N ASP A 60 8.65 25.25 -10.61
CA ASP A 60 9.53 24.45 -11.48
C ASP A 60 10.06 23.21 -10.74
N GLU A 61 10.49 23.34 -9.48
CA GLU A 61 10.93 22.21 -8.65
C GLU A 61 9.79 21.22 -8.38
N ILE A 62 8.57 21.73 -8.18
CA ILE A 62 7.38 20.90 -8.03
C ILE A 62 7.13 20.11 -9.32
N ALA A 63 7.14 20.78 -10.48
CA ALA A 63 6.92 20.14 -11.76
C ALA A 63 7.97 19.05 -12.06
N GLU A 64 9.26 19.32 -11.76
CA GLU A 64 10.34 18.35 -11.92
C GLU A 64 10.13 17.11 -11.03
N LYS A 65 9.82 17.31 -9.73
CA LYS A 65 9.58 16.21 -8.79
C LYS A 65 8.36 15.39 -9.19
N VAL A 66 7.27 16.04 -9.61
CA VAL A 66 6.07 15.36 -10.11
C VAL A 66 6.42 14.45 -11.29
N GLU A 67 7.17 14.96 -12.27
CA GLU A 67 7.52 14.18 -13.45
C GLU A 67 8.45 13.02 -13.12
N ASN A 68 9.41 13.22 -12.20
CA ASN A 68 10.28 12.15 -11.72
C ASN A 68 9.49 11.03 -11.02
N ILE A 69 8.52 11.38 -10.17
CA ILE A 69 7.65 10.40 -9.50
C ILE A 69 6.76 9.68 -10.51
N ARG A 70 6.16 10.40 -11.45
CA ARG A 70 5.34 9.82 -12.53
C ARG A 70 6.17 8.84 -13.35
N SER A 71 7.36 9.26 -13.77
CA SER A 71 8.31 8.45 -14.53
C SER A 71 8.78 7.22 -13.77
N ASP A 72 8.89 7.27 -12.44
CA ASP A 72 9.16 6.10 -11.60
C ASP A 72 7.97 5.14 -11.59
N LEU A 73 6.75 5.64 -11.41
CA LEU A 73 5.53 4.80 -11.38
C LEU A 73 5.31 4.07 -12.71
N VAL A 74 5.39 4.76 -13.85
CA VAL A 74 5.11 4.15 -15.16
C VAL A 74 6.13 3.10 -15.60
N ARG A 75 7.30 3.01 -14.94
CA ARG A 75 8.28 1.95 -15.20
C ARG A 75 7.77 0.57 -14.76
N TYR A 76 6.84 0.51 -13.83
CA TYR A 76 6.26 -0.75 -13.38
C TYR A 76 5.13 -1.17 -14.33
N SER A 77 5.29 -2.32 -14.99
CA SER A 77 4.38 -2.85 -16.02
C SER A 77 2.94 -3.11 -15.54
N GLY A 78 2.72 -3.17 -14.23
CA GLY A 78 1.39 -3.30 -13.64
C GLY A 78 0.57 -2.02 -13.70
N PHE A 79 1.18 -0.83 -13.82
CA PHE A 79 0.42 0.41 -14.01
C PHE A 79 -0.16 0.47 -15.42
N LYS A 80 -1.48 0.57 -15.49
CA LYS A 80 -2.25 0.76 -16.73
C LYS A 80 -2.55 2.23 -16.98
N GLN A 81 -2.60 3.03 -15.91
CA GLN A 81 -2.84 4.47 -15.96
C GLN A 81 -2.15 5.14 -14.77
N VAL A 82 -1.52 6.29 -15.02
CA VAL A 82 -0.93 7.17 -14.01
C VAL A 82 -1.17 8.60 -14.45
N GLU A 83 -2.07 9.29 -13.75
CA GLU A 83 -2.44 10.68 -14.02
C GLU A 83 -2.13 11.55 -12.81
N HIS A 84 -1.47 12.68 -13.04
CA HIS A 84 -1.18 13.65 -11.98
C HIS A 84 -2.42 14.49 -11.66
N GLU A 85 -2.80 14.57 -10.38
CA GLU A 85 -3.96 15.35 -9.90
C GLU A 85 -3.54 16.67 -9.22
N GLY A 86 -2.25 17.02 -9.22
CA GLY A 86 -1.71 18.15 -8.45
C GLY A 86 -1.10 17.73 -7.11
N ALA A 87 -0.23 18.58 -6.56
CA ALA A 87 0.35 18.44 -5.23
C ALA A 87 1.02 17.07 -4.93
N GLY A 88 1.60 16.42 -5.94
CA GLY A 88 2.22 15.10 -5.78
C GLY A 88 1.24 13.94 -5.61
N ARG A 89 -0.02 14.14 -6.02
CA ARG A 89 -1.07 13.12 -6.08
C ARG A 89 -1.15 12.50 -7.46
N PHE A 90 -1.32 11.19 -7.50
CA PHE A 90 -1.44 10.43 -8.74
C PHE A 90 -2.67 9.55 -8.69
N ARG A 91 -3.63 9.78 -9.59
CA ARG A 91 -4.69 8.81 -9.88
C ARG A 91 -4.07 7.66 -10.66
N VAL A 92 -4.23 6.44 -10.15
CA VAL A 92 -3.62 5.26 -10.74
C VAL A 92 -4.62 4.14 -10.94
N PHE A 93 -4.39 3.38 -12.00
CA PHE A 93 -4.98 2.07 -12.21
C PHE A 93 -3.83 1.07 -12.36
N TYR A 94 -3.83 0.07 -11.50
CA TYR A 94 -2.83 -0.99 -11.45
C TYR A 94 -3.49 -2.36 -11.55
N GLU A 95 -2.90 -3.23 -12.35
CA GLU A 95 -3.28 -4.63 -12.45
C GLU A 95 -2.04 -5.51 -12.52
N ALA A 96 -2.05 -6.58 -11.74
CA ALA A 96 -1.03 -7.60 -11.81
C ALA A 96 -1.62 -8.98 -11.56
N THR A 97 -0.99 -9.97 -12.17
CA THR A 97 -1.21 -11.39 -11.88
C THR A 97 0.12 -12.01 -11.52
N GLY A 98 0.10 -13.05 -10.70
CA GLY A 98 1.31 -13.77 -10.35
C GLY A 98 1.01 -15.00 -9.53
N HIS A 99 2.08 -15.56 -8.98
CA HIS A 99 2.07 -16.71 -8.10
C HIS A 99 2.97 -16.38 -6.91
N VAL A 100 2.63 -16.89 -5.72
CA VAL A 100 3.51 -16.87 -4.55
C VAL A 100 3.65 -18.28 -4.00
N GLU A 101 4.87 -18.73 -3.75
CA GLU A 101 5.15 -20.00 -3.09
C GLU A 101 6.32 -19.97 -2.12
N GLY A 102 6.45 -21.01 -1.29
CA GLY A 102 7.49 -21.06 -0.26
C GLY A 102 7.53 -19.76 0.56
N ASP A 103 8.71 -19.16 0.70
CA ASP A 103 8.93 -17.88 1.39
C ASP A 103 8.95 -16.66 0.43
N GLU A 104 8.10 -16.67 -0.60
CA GLU A 104 7.98 -15.55 -1.54
C GLU A 104 7.02 -14.45 -1.05
N SER A 105 7.21 -13.26 -1.59
CA SER A 105 6.31 -12.14 -1.35
C SER A 105 6.18 -11.26 -2.58
N TYR A 106 4.94 -10.89 -2.87
CA TYR A 106 4.60 -9.89 -3.86
C TYR A 106 4.16 -8.60 -3.17
N TYR A 107 4.60 -7.46 -3.70
CA TYR A 107 4.28 -6.14 -3.17
C TYR A 107 3.73 -5.25 -4.29
N PHE A 108 2.58 -4.63 -4.05
CA PHE A 108 2.17 -3.49 -4.86
C PHE A 108 3.18 -2.35 -4.64
N LEU A 109 3.69 -1.78 -5.74
CA LEU A 109 4.85 -0.88 -5.85
C LEU A 109 6.19 -1.55 -5.59
N ARG A 110 6.59 -1.69 -4.32
CA ARG A 110 7.90 -2.21 -3.90
C ARG A 110 7.96 -2.41 -2.39
N SER A 111 8.96 -3.14 -1.93
CA SER A 111 9.14 -3.51 -0.52
C SER A 111 9.37 -2.32 0.44
N ASN A 112 9.89 -1.19 -0.03
CA ASN A 112 10.10 0.02 0.77
C ASN A 112 8.96 1.05 0.63
N ALA A 113 7.94 0.78 -0.19
CA ALA A 113 6.77 1.64 -0.38
C ALA A 113 5.49 0.80 -0.48
N ARG A 114 5.39 -0.21 0.39
CA ARG A 114 4.34 -1.24 0.34
C ARG A 114 2.99 -0.63 0.66
N VAL A 115 2.05 -0.75 -0.27
CA VAL A 115 0.64 -0.45 0.00
C VAL A 115 -0.10 -1.76 0.34
N ILE A 116 0.13 -2.80 -0.47
CA ILE A 116 -0.42 -4.16 -0.28
C ILE A 116 0.72 -5.17 -0.37
N ALA A 117 0.67 -6.20 0.48
CA ALA A 117 1.56 -7.35 0.45
C ALA A 117 0.76 -8.65 0.35
N ILE A 118 1.19 -9.53 -0.55
CA ILE A 118 0.76 -10.93 -0.67
C ILE A 118 1.98 -11.77 -0.34
N ILE A 119 1.93 -12.53 0.75
CA ILE A 119 3.09 -13.21 1.33
C ILE A 119 2.76 -14.70 1.41
N SER A 120 3.63 -15.55 0.89
CA SER A 120 3.65 -16.98 1.19
C SER A 120 4.74 -17.27 2.23
N ARG A 121 4.55 -18.33 3.00
CA ARG A 121 5.53 -18.88 3.94
C ARG A 121 5.79 -20.35 3.64
N ALA A 122 7.00 -20.82 3.94
CA ALA A 122 7.41 -22.21 3.75
C ALA A 122 6.53 -23.23 4.50
N ASP A 123 5.86 -22.81 5.57
CA ASP A 123 4.90 -23.63 6.34
C ASP A 123 3.49 -23.72 5.70
N GLY A 124 3.30 -23.13 4.51
CA GLY A 124 2.04 -23.14 3.79
C GLY A 124 1.08 -22.02 4.19
N LEU A 125 1.49 -21.09 5.05
CA LEU A 125 0.69 -19.90 5.36
C LEU A 125 0.75 -18.88 4.22
N MET A 126 -0.41 -18.32 3.89
CA MET A 126 -0.56 -17.18 2.99
C MET A 126 -1.16 -16.00 3.74
N ILE A 127 -0.60 -14.81 3.53
CA ILE A 127 -1.01 -13.58 4.20
C ILE A 127 -1.24 -12.51 3.16
N VAL A 128 -2.44 -11.94 3.13
CA VAL A 128 -2.73 -10.71 2.41
C VAL A 128 -2.96 -9.61 3.43
N ARG A 129 -2.20 -8.52 3.31
CA ARG A 129 -2.33 -7.38 4.22
C ARG A 129 -1.99 -6.05 3.55
N THR A 130 -2.56 -4.98 4.07
CA THR A 130 -2.05 -3.63 3.84
C THR A 130 -0.91 -3.32 4.81
N HIS A 131 -0.14 -2.28 4.52
CA HIS A 131 0.91 -1.84 5.42
C HIS A 131 0.31 -1.06 6.60
N GLY A 132 0.58 -1.54 7.82
CA GLY A 132 0.25 -0.79 9.03
C GLY A 132 1.16 0.43 9.20
N ILE A 133 0.58 1.54 9.62
CA ILE A 133 1.30 2.78 9.92
C ILE A 133 1.41 2.91 11.45
N THR A 134 2.56 3.33 11.96
CA THR A 134 2.74 3.56 13.41
C THR A 134 1.90 4.74 13.88
N ASP A 135 1.51 4.76 15.15
CA ASP A 135 0.60 5.81 15.66
C ASP A 135 1.19 7.23 15.53
N ASP A 136 2.49 7.40 15.77
CA ASP A 136 3.19 8.67 15.53
C ASP A 136 3.09 9.12 14.06
N ASN A 137 3.21 8.18 13.12
CA ASN A 137 3.12 8.50 11.70
C ASN A 137 1.68 8.76 11.27
N LYS A 138 0.68 8.07 11.84
CA LYS A 138 -0.74 8.38 11.62
C LYS A 138 -1.05 9.82 11.99
N ALA A 139 -0.63 10.26 13.18
CA ALA A 139 -0.84 11.63 13.66
C ALA A 139 -0.18 12.66 12.73
N ARG A 140 1.05 12.40 12.27
CA ARG A 140 1.76 13.26 11.31
C ARG A 140 1.04 13.37 9.98
N LEU A 141 0.55 12.25 9.43
CA LEU A 141 -0.20 12.24 8.17
C LEU A 141 -1.47 13.08 8.29
N LEU A 142 -2.25 12.86 9.36
CA LEU A 142 -3.48 13.61 9.61
C LEU A 142 -3.21 15.11 9.80
N ALA A 143 -2.17 15.48 10.55
CA ALA A 143 -1.76 16.88 10.73
C ALA A 143 -1.31 17.54 9.42
N ALA A 144 -0.75 16.77 8.49
CA ALA A 144 -0.40 17.22 7.14
C ALA A 144 -1.60 17.22 6.17
N GLY A 145 -2.82 16.93 6.65
CA GLY A 145 -4.02 16.87 5.82
C GLY A 145 -4.11 15.63 4.92
N MET A 146 -3.30 14.60 5.21
CA MET A 146 -3.35 13.30 4.52
C MET A 146 -4.12 12.28 5.38
N ASP A 147 -5.08 11.62 4.75
CA ASP A 147 -5.78 10.49 5.35
C ASP A 147 -5.89 9.36 4.30
N THR A 148 -6.43 8.21 4.69
CA THR A 148 -6.67 7.09 3.78
C THR A 148 -8.11 6.63 3.87
N ARG A 149 -8.78 6.59 2.72
CA ARG A 149 -10.13 6.07 2.57
C ARG A 149 -10.20 5.14 1.37
N GLY A 150 -10.97 4.08 1.51
CA GLY A 150 -11.17 3.16 0.40
C GLY A 150 -11.86 1.87 0.79
N LYS A 151 -11.91 0.97 -0.17
CA LYS A 151 -12.44 -0.37 0.00
C LYS A 151 -11.42 -1.39 -0.46
N MET A 152 -11.29 -2.46 0.31
CA MET A 152 -10.48 -3.60 -0.05
C MET A 152 -11.34 -4.85 0.00
N ARG A 153 -11.20 -5.70 -1.02
CA ARG A 153 -11.74 -7.04 -1.07
C ARG A 153 -10.60 -8.05 -1.18
N VAL A 154 -10.70 -9.13 -0.42
CA VAL A 154 -9.94 -10.36 -0.69
C VAL A 154 -10.92 -11.47 -1.05
N ALA A 155 -10.75 -12.07 -2.22
CA ALA A 155 -11.50 -13.23 -2.66
C ALA A 155 -10.60 -14.46 -2.62
N THR A 156 -10.97 -15.49 -1.86
CA THR A 156 -10.17 -16.72 -1.76
C THR A 156 -11.01 -17.98 -1.59
N ASN A 157 -10.48 -19.11 -2.04
CA ASN A 157 -10.99 -20.46 -1.79
C ASN A 157 -10.03 -21.30 -0.90
N ALA A 158 -9.04 -20.64 -0.28
CA ALA A 158 -8.12 -21.21 0.69
C ALA A 158 -8.76 -21.31 2.08
N ASN A 159 -8.18 -22.10 2.97
CA ASN A 159 -8.67 -22.22 4.33
C ASN A 159 -8.32 -20.97 5.15
N VAL A 160 -9.29 -20.14 5.51
CA VAL A 160 -9.03 -18.89 6.24
C VAL A 160 -8.88 -19.16 7.73
N LEU A 161 -7.71 -18.83 8.27
CA LEU A 161 -7.38 -19.04 9.69
C LEU A 161 -7.70 -17.81 10.55
N GLN A 162 -7.46 -16.61 10.02
CA GLN A 162 -7.66 -15.35 10.75
C GLN A 162 -7.95 -14.21 9.78
N HIS A 163 -8.87 -13.31 10.13
CA HIS A 163 -9.09 -12.06 9.39
C HIS A 163 -9.67 -10.98 10.31
N ASN A 164 -9.56 -9.72 9.89
CA ASN A 164 -10.28 -8.58 10.49
C ASN A 164 -11.30 -7.94 9.52
N ALA A 165 -11.75 -8.69 8.50
CA ALA A 165 -12.79 -8.24 7.57
C ALA A 165 -14.09 -7.83 8.28
N GLN A 166 -14.72 -6.78 7.76
CA GLN A 166 -15.97 -6.22 8.29
C GLN A 166 -17.21 -6.95 7.75
N ASP A 167 -17.10 -7.49 6.53
CA ASP A 167 -18.16 -8.26 5.90
C ASP A 167 -17.61 -9.50 5.18
N ARG A 168 -18.46 -10.53 5.03
CA ARG A 168 -18.14 -11.79 4.37
C ARG A 168 -19.30 -12.27 3.52
N GLN A 169 -19.00 -12.66 2.29
CA GLN A 169 -20.01 -13.11 1.33
C GLN A 169 -19.53 -14.36 0.59
N THR A 170 -20.44 -15.30 0.33
CA THR A 170 -20.15 -16.43 -0.55
C THR A 170 -20.04 -15.95 -1.99
N GLY A 171 -18.92 -16.27 -2.64
CA GLY A 171 -18.70 -16.05 -4.07
C GLY A 171 -18.89 -17.33 -4.89
N PRO A 172 -18.88 -17.22 -6.23
CA PRO A 172 -18.93 -18.37 -7.12
C PRO A 172 -17.64 -19.21 -7.05
N GLY A 173 -17.71 -20.47 -7.47
CA GLY A 173 -16.53 -21.34 -7.59
C GLY A 173 -15.86 -21.70 -6.27
N GLY A 174 -16.61 -21.69 -5.15
CA GLY A 174 -16.08 -21.97 -3.82
C GLY A 174 -15.25 -20.84 -3.21
N PHE A 175 -15.25 -19.66 -3.82
CA PHE A 175 -14.62 -18.47 -3.24
C PHE A 175 -15.49 -17.88 -2.13
N THR A 176 -14.84 -17.30 -1.14
CA THR A 176 -15.44 -16.40 -0.15
C THR A 176 -14.82 -15.03 -0.32
N TYR A 177 -15.65 -13.99 -0.28
CA TYR A 177 -15.24 -12.60 -0.31
C TYR A 177 -15.16 -12.06 1.12
N TYR A 178 -14.07 -11.36 1.40
CA TYR A 178 -13.80 -10.68 2.65
C TYR A 178 -13.64 -9.20 2.34
N ASP A 179 -14.45 -8.35 2.96
CA ASP A 179 -14.56 -6.94 2.61
C ASP A 179 -14.18 -6.02 3.78
N TRP A 180 -13.45 -4.97 3.46
CA TRP A 180 -13.04 -3.91 4.36
C TRP A 180 -13.43 -2.56 3.77
N THR A 181 -14.02 -1.70 4.59
CA THR A 181 -14.10 -0.26 4.34
C THR A 181 -13.12 0.43 5.27
N VAL A 182 -12.11 1.09 4.70
CA VAL A 182 -11.14 1.93 5.39
C VAL A 182 -11.66 3.36 5.34
N ARG A 183 -11.81 3.98 6.51
CA ARG A 183 -12.34 5.34 6.66
C ARG A 183 -11.28 6.33 7.11
N SER A 184 -10.21 5.85 7.72
CA SER A 184 -9.07 6.66 8.11
C SER A 184 -7.81 5.81 8.27
N VAL A 185 -6.66 6.48 8.27
CA VAL A 185 -5.33 5.92 8.58
C VAL A 185 -5.24 5.34 9.99
N THR A 186 -6.20 5.70 10.85
CA THR A 186 -6.33 5.18 12.20
C THR A 186 -7.03 3.84 12.29
N ASP A 187 -7.75 3.42 11.25
CA ASP A 187 -8.43 2.12 11.23
C ASP A 187 -7.41 0.97 11.26
N ASP A 188 -7.85 -0.19 11.76
CA ASP A 188 -7.05 -1.40 11.71
C ASP A 188 -6.76 -1.77 10.24
N ALA A 189 -5.47 -1.93 9.94
CA ALA A 189 -5.02 -2.29 8.61
C ALA A 189 -5.66 -3.63 8.15
N PRO A 190 -6.31 -3.69 6.97
CA PRO A 190 -6.84 -4.92 6.43
C PRO A 190 -5.81 -6.05 6.42
N ARG A 191 -6.18 -7.21 6.98
CA ARG A 191 -5.35 -8.40 7.08
C ARG A 191 -6.17 -9.68 7.06
N ILE A 192 -5.70 -10.65 6.31
CA ILE A 192 -6.21 -12.03 6.28
C ILE A 192 -5.05 -13.03 6.22
N VAL A 193 -5.19 -14.13 6.94
CA VAL A 193 -4.27 -15.26 7.02
C VAL A 193 -5.01 -16.51 6.59
N MET A 194 -4.38 -17.25 5.71
CA MET A 194 -4.92 -18.44 5.07
C MET A 194 -3.90 -19.56 5.16
N ALA A 195 -4.36 -20.80 5.13
CA ALA A 195 -3.57 -21.97 4.83
C ALA A 195 -3.94 -22.48 3.43
N ARG A 196 -2.94 -22.97 2.70
CA ARG A 196 -3.11 -23.73 1.46
C ARG A 196 -4.03 -24.93 1.67
#